data_AF-A0A7Y9BM25-F1
#
_entry.id   AF-A0A7Y9BM25-F1
#
_cell.length_a   1.000
_cell.length_b   1.000
_cell.length_c   1.000
_cell.angle_alpha   90.00
_cell.angle_beta   90.00
_cell.angle_gamma   90.00
#
_symmetry.space_group_name_H-M   'P 1'
#
loop_
_entity.id
_entity.type
_entity.pdbx_description
1 polymer ?
#
loop_
_entity_poly.entity_id
_entity_poly.type
_entity_poly.pdbx_seq_one_letter_code
_entity_poly.pdbx_strand_id
1 'polypeptide(L)' 'MDPHLLRTFVTVARLSSFSAAARELGYTQSAVSQHIAALEGDLRTGLLTRR' A
#
# COMPACT_ATOMS: atom_id res chain seq x y z
N MET A 1 -14.05 -2.12 2.03
CA MET A 1 -12.90 -2.46 1.16
C MET A 1 -13.03 -1.78 -0.20
N ASP A 2 -12.19 -0.77 -0.43
CA ASP A 2 -12.02 -0.12 -1.73
C ASP A 2 -10.99 -0.91 -2.59
N PRO A 3 -11.34 -1.35 -3.81
CA PRO A 3 -10.44 -2.11 -4.69
C PRO A 3 -9.12 -1.41 -5.01
N HIS A 4 -9.07 -0.08 -4.96
CA HIS A 4 -7.84 0.65 -5.21
C HIS A 4 -6.77 0.34 -4.14
N LEU A 5 -7.17 0.01 -2.90
CA LEU A 5 -6.25 -0.33 -1.82
C LEU A 5 -5.48 -1.61 -2.12
N LEU A 6 -6.15 -2.61 -2.70
CA LEU A 6 -5.52 -3.86 -3.15
C LEU A 6 -4.51 -3.58 -4.27
N ARG A 7 -4.83 -2.69 -5.21
CA ARG A 7 -3.89 -2.26 -6.26
C ARG A 7 -2.64 -1.63 -5.64
N THR A 8 -2.80 -0.78 -4.63
CA THR A 8 -1.69 -0.19 -3.89
C THR A 8 -0.84 -1.25 -3.19
N PHE A 9 -1.46 -2.19 -2.47
CA PHE A 9 -0.75 -3.30 -1.83
C PHE A 9 0.06 -4.15 -2.80
N VAL A 10 -0.54 -4.62 -3.90
CA VAL A 10 0.14 -5.43 -4.91
C VAL A 10 1.33 -4.68 -5.50
N THR A 11 1.18 -3.37 -5.74
CA THR A 11 2.27 -2.54 -6.27
C THR A 11 3.41 -2.40 -5.27
N VAL A 12 3.13 -2.16 -3.99
CA VAL A 12 4.14 -2.08 -2.93
C VAL A 12 4.86 -3.42 -2.76
N ALA A 13 4.12 -4.54 -2.74
CA ALA A 13 4.70 -5.87 -2.63
C ALA A 13 5.61 -6.20 -3.82
N ARG A 14 5.18 -5.88 -5.05
CA ARG A 14 5.96 -6.10 -6.27
C ARG A 14 7.25 -5.27 -6.33
N LEU A 15 7.18 -4.01 -5.91
CA LEU A 15 8.31 -3.09 -5.95
C LEU A 15 9.19 -3.13 -4.69
N SER A 16 8.71 -3.76 -3.62
CA SER A 16 9.34 -3.75 -2.28
C SER A 16 9.70 -2.33 -1.80
N SER A 17 8.92 -1.33 -2.22
CA SER A 17 9.21 0.09 -1.95
C SER A 17 7.97 0.96 -2.03
N PHE A 18 7.68 1.68 -0.95
CA PHE A 18 6.56 2.64 -0.87
C PHE A 18 6.78 3.83 -1.79
N SER A 19 8.00 4.35 -1.90
CA SER A 19 8.31 5.52 -2.74
C SER A 19 8.32 5.17 -4.23
N ALA A 20 8.68 3.94 -4.60
CA ALA A 20 8.54 3.45 -5.97
C ALA A 20 7.07 3.25 -6.34
N ALA A 21 6.27 2.62 -5.47
CA ALA A 21 4.84 2.44 -5.69
C ALA A 21 4.08 3.76 -5.79
N ALA A 22 4.46 4.76 -4.98
CA ALA A 22 3.90 6.10 -5.05
C ALA A 22 4.14 6.74 -6.43
N ARG A 23 5.37 6.70 -6.94
CA ARG A 23 5.70 7.20 -8.28
C ARG A 23 4.94 6.46 -9.39
N GLU A 24 4.84 5.14 -9.30
CA GLU A 24 4.14 4.35 -10.30
C GLU A 24 2.63 4.60 -10.33
N LEU A 25 2.02 4.81 -9.16
CA LEU A 25 0.57 5.04 -9.04
C LEU A 25 0.16 6.51 -9.11
N GLY A 26 1.12 7.44 -9.22
CA GLY A 26 0.85 8.87 -9.23
C GLY A 26 0.40 9.44 -7.87
N TYR A 27 0.79 8.80 -6.77
CA TYR A 27 0.48 9.23 -5.41
C TYR A 27 1.71 9.76 -4.67
N THR A 28 1.47 10.39 -3.53
CA THR A 28 2.53 10.62 -2.55
C THR A 28 2.85 9.33 -1.79
N GLN A 29 4.06 9.23 -1.24
CA GLN A 29 4.43 8.09 -0.39
C GLN A 29 3.55 8.02 0.88
N SER A 30 3.10 9.16 1.42
CA SER A 30 2.19 9.20 2.56
C SER A 30 0.81 8.64 2.23
N ALA A 31 0.25 8.95 1.05
CA ALA A 31 -1.01 8.39 0.60
C ALA A 31 -0.92 6.86 0.44
N VAL A 32 0.17 6.37 -0.18
CA VAL A 32 0.42 4.92 -0.25
C VAL A 32 0.46 4.27 1.13
N SER A 33 1.14 4.89 2.10
CA SER A 33 1.16 4.39 3.50
C SER A 33 -0.23 4.33 4.12
N GLN A 34 -1.04 5.38 3.93
CA GLN A 34 -2.42 5.43 4.43
C GLN A 34 -3.30 4.36 3.78
N HIS A 35 -3.13 4.10 2.48
CA HIS A 35 -3.87 3.04 1.79
C HIS A 35 -3.54 1.65 2.35
N ILE A 36 -2.26 1.38 2.63
CA ILE A 36 -1.87 0.11 3.27
C ILE A 36 -2.48 0.02 4.67
N ALA A 37 -2.37 1.06 5.49
CA ALA A 37 -2.92 1.06 6.84
C ALA A 37 -4.45 0.87 6.85
N ALA A 38 -5.17 1.50 5.91
CA ALA A 38 -6.60 1.31 5.73
C ALA A 38 -6.95 -0.14 5.36
N LEU A 39 -6.19 -0.74 4.44
CA LEU A 39 -6.40 -2.14 4.04
C LEU A 39 -6.09 -3.13 5.17
N GLU A 40 -4.99 -2.93 5.89
CA GLU A 40 -4.63 -3.72 7.08
C GLU A 40 -5.72 -3.61 8.17
N GLY A 41 -6.32 -2.41 8.32
CA GLY A 41 -7.45 -2.16 9.21
C GLY A 41 -8.73 -2.90 8.80
N ASP A 42 -9.12 -2.80 7.53
CA ASP A 42 -10.29 -3.50 6.96
C ASP A 42 -10.17 -5.03 7.13
N LEU A 43 -8.96 -5.57 6.93
CA LEU A 43 -8.69 -7.02 7.01
C LEU A 43 -8.29 -7.49 8.42
N ARG A 44 -8.04 -6.56 9.35
CA ARG A 44 -7.50 -6.81 10.70
C ARG A 44 -6.25 -7.70 10.69
N THR A 45 -5.38 -7.49 9.71
CA THR A 45 -4.17 -8.30 9.54
C THR A 45 -3.04 -7.45 8.97
N GLY A 46 -1.81 -7.71 9.43
CA GLY A 46 -0.61 -7.08 8.87
C GLY A 46 -0.28 -7.72 7.52
N LEU A 47 -0.17 -6.91 6.48
CA LEU A 47 0.03 -7.37 5.10
C LEU A 47 1.49 -7.24 4.66
N LEU A 48 2.25 -6.32 5.26
CA LEU A 48 3.66 -6.07 4.94
C LEU A 48 4.53 -6.17 6.18
N THR A 49 5.70 -6.79 6.04
CA THR A 49 6.72 -6.80 7.10
C THR A 49 7.54 -5.53 7.01
N ARG A 50 7.54 -4.72 8.07
CA ARG A 50 8.44 -3.57 8.22
C ARG A 50 9.73 -4.06 8.90
N ARG A 51 10.87 -3.88 8.26
CA ARG A 51 12.19 -4.09 8.87
C ARG A 51 12.69 -2.78 9.47
#